data_AF-A0AAW9U5N1-F1
#
_entry.id   AF-A0AAW9U5N1-F1
#
_cell.length_a   1.000
_cell.length_b   1.000
_cell.length_c   1.000
_cell.angle_alpha   90.00
_cell.angle_beta   90.00
_cell.angle_gamma   90.00
#
_symmetry.space_group_name_H-M   'P 1'
#
loop_
_entity.id
_entity.type
_entity.pdbx_description
1 polymer ?
#
loop_
_entity_poly.entity_id
_entity_poly.type
_entity_poly.pdbx_seq_one_letter_code
_entity_poly.pdbx_strand_id
1 'polypeptide(L)'
;QVLASIDSSLVNAYVDKTGIDRNNILQMMQNETWMTAQDTVDKGFADKIMFQDDKQLQIANSLGHTLPKKDAVKKFMTMIAEFKDSEKSTPAIKNQIKDNEEKSTPSLRDQKLAILFGKDDGNVNNN
;
A
#
# COMPACT_ATOMS: atom_id res chain seq x y z
N GLN A 1 32.06 18.58 -43.37
CA GLN A 1 31.56 17.32 -43.98
C GLN A 1 30.98 16.35 -42.94
N VAL A 2 31.52 16.31 -41.71
CA VAL A 2 31.02 15.43 -40.64
C VAL A 2 29.55 15.71 -40.25
N LEU A 3 29.15 16.98 -40.12
CA LEU A 3 27.79 17.35 -39.70
C LEU A 3 26.71 16.79 -40.65
N ALA A 4 26.87 17.01 -41.96
CA ALA A 4 25.92 16.50 -42.97
C ALA A 4 25.82 14.96 -42.98
N SER A 5 26.89 14.25 -42.62
CA SER A 5 26.88 12.79 -42.48
C SER A 5 26.09 12.36 -41.26
N ILE A 6 26.24 13.08 -40.13
CA ILE A 6 25.50 12.83 -38.90
C ILE A 6 24.00 13.07 -39.14
N ASP A 7 23.64 14.20 -39.73
CA ASP A 7 22.25 14.55 -40.05
C ASP A 7 21.60 13.47 -40.92
N SER A 8 22.32 13.01 -41.95
CA SER A 8 21.82 11.96 -42.83
C SER A 8 21.61 10.63 -42.11
N SER A 9 22.51 10.26 -41.20
CA SER A 9 22.38 9.03 -40.41
C SER A 9 21.19 9.09 -39.43
N LEU A 10 20.97 10.25 -38.83
CA LEU A 10 19.88 10.48 -37.88
C LEU A 10 18.52 10.46 -38.58
N VAL A 11 18.42 11.15 -39.73
CA VAL A 11 17.20 11.17 -40.55
C VAL A 11 16.83 9.75 -40.98
N ASN A 12 17.78 8.95 -41.46
CA ASN A 12 17.51 7.58 -41.88
C ASN A 12 17.00 6.73 -40.71
N ALA A 13 17.58 6.86 -39.52
CA ALA A 13 17.11 6.15 -38.33
C ALA A 13 15.65 6.51 -38.00
N TYR A 14 15.24 7.78 -38.12
CA TYR A 14 13.85 8.17 -37.88
C TYR A 14 12.90 7.71 -38.98
N VAL A 15 13.31 7.72 -40.25
CA VAL A 15 12.51 7.14 -41.35
C VAL A 15 12.25 5.66 -41.09
N ASP A 16 13.28 4.91 -40.70
CA ASP A 16 13.17 3.46 -40.41
C ASP A 16 12.27 3.17 -39.20
N LYS A 17 12.24 4.07 -38.21
CA LYS A 17 11.42 3.90 -36.99
C LYS A 17 9.97 4.34 -37.17
N THR A 18 9.75 5.48 -37.81
CA THR A 18 8.44 6.14 -37.89
C THR A 18 7.67 5.78 -39.17
N GLY A 19 8.36 5.38 -40.23
CA GLY A 19 7.79 5.21 -41.57
C GLY A 19 7.41 6.53 -42.27
N ILE A 20 7.75 7.68 -41.68
CA ILE A 20 7.49 9.00 -42.26
C ILE A 20 8.52 9.28 -43.36
N ASP A 21 8.10 9.96 -44.43
CA ASP A 21 8.99 10.35 -45.52
C ASP A 21 10.21 11.17 -45.04
N ARG A 22 11.34 10.93 -45.69
CA ARG A 22 12.62 11.56 -45.37
C ARG A 22 12.53 13.09 -45.34
N ASN A 23 11.82 13.70 -46.28
CA ASN A 23 11.71 15.15 -46.38
C ASN A 23 10.86 15.72 -45.24
N ASN A 24 9.83 15.01 -44.82
CA ASN A 24 9.00 15.41 -43.69
C ASN A 24 9.78 15.35 -42.38
N ILE A 25 10.58 14.32 -42.14
CA ILE A 25 11.48 14.24 -40.97
C ILE A 25 12.49 15.38 -40.99
N LEU A 26 13.10 15.66 -42.15
CA LEU A 26 14.05 16.76 -42.30
C LEU A 26 13.39 18.12 -41.99
N GLN A 27 12.18 18.34 -42.48
CA GLN A 27 11.42 19.56 -42.20
C GLN A 27 11.04 19.66 -40.72
N MET A 28 10.60 18.58 -40.09
CA MET A 28 10.29 18.54 -38.66
C MET A 28 11.51 18.84 -37.80
N MET A 29 12.69 18.37 -38.23
CA MET A 29 13.98 18.64 -37.60
C MET A 29 14.41 20.09 -37.77
N GLN A 30 14.30 20.64 -38.99
CA GLN A 30 14.60 22.06 -39.28
C GLN A 30 13.68 23.02 -38.50
N ASN A 31 12.42 22.64 -38.32
CA ASN A 31 11.43 23.43 -37.59
C ASN A 31 11.50 23.24 -36.07
N GLU A 32 12.38 22.37 -35.56
CA GLU A 32 12.48 22.00 -34.14
C GLU A 32 11.11 21.68 -33.54
N THR A 33 10.50 20.60 -34.02
CA THR A 33 9.11 20.25 -33.67
C THR A 33 9.00 19.65 -32.27
N TRP A 34 8.20 20.28 -31.41
CA TRP A 34 7.79 19.74 -30.10
C TRP A 34 6.44 19.06 -30.22
N MET A 35 6.27 17.91 -29.56
CA MET A 35 5.05 17.11 -29.62
C MET A 35 4.75 16.47 -28.27
N THR A 36 3.49 16.11 -28.03
CA THR A 36 3.10 15.46 -26.78
C THR A 36 3.52 13.98 -26.77
N ALA A 37 3.47 13.34 -25.60
CA ALA A 37 3.76 11.92 -25.49
C ALA A 37 2.83 11.06 -26.37
N GLN A 38 1.55 11.45 -26.49
CA GLN A 38 0.59 10.76 -27.33
C GLN A 38 0.94 10.94 -28.81
N ASP A 39 1.19 12.18 -29.25
CA ASP A 39 1.58 12.46 -30.63
C ASP A 39 2.86 11.70 -31.03
N THR A 40 3.81 11.57 -30.10
CA THR A 40 5.08 10.85 -30.31
C THR A 40 4.84 9.37 -30.61
N VAL A 41 3.93 8.75 -29.86
CA VAL A 41 3.57 7.35 -30.06
C VAL A 41 2.76 7.17 -31.33
N ASP A 42 1.78 8.05 -31.57
CA ASP A 42 0.92 8.00 -32.76
C ASP A 42 1.73 8.17 -34.06
N LYS A 43 2.77 9.00 -34.03
CA LYS A 43 3.70 9.21 -35.16
C LYS A 43 4.80 8.15 -35.26
N GLY A 44 4.82 7.16 -34.37
CA GLY A 44 5.78 6.05 -34.40
C GLY A 44 7.19 6.42 -33.95
N PHE A 45 7.38 7.56 -33.28
CA PHE A 45 8.68 7.92 -32.68
C PHE A 45 8.94 7.12 -31.40
N ALA A 46 7.89 6.60 -30.75
CA ALA A 46 7.97 5.74 -29.58
C ALA A 46 6.90 4.63 -29.64
N ASP A 47 7.16 3.48 -29.01
CA ASP A 47 6.21 2.36 -29.02
C ASP A 47 5.04 2.55 -28.05
N LYS A 48 5.29 3.18 -26.89
CA LYS A 48 4.27 3.40 -25.85
C LYS A 48 4.66 4.49 -24.85
N ILE A 49 3.65 5.07 -24.21
CA ILE A 49 3.82 5.95 -23.05
C ILE A 49 3.94 5.06 -21.79
N MET A 50 5.04 5.19 -21.06
CA MET A 50 5.20 4.47 -19.80
C MET A 50 4.35 5.13 -18.70
N PHE A 51 3.87 4.32 -17.76
CA PHE A 51 3.17 4.76 -16.54
C PHE A 51 1.81 5.45 -16.73
N GLN A 52 1.24 5.46 -17.94
CA GLN A 52 -0.09 6.02 -18.18
C GLN A 52 -1.22 5.17 -17.58
N ASP A 53 -1.05 3.84 -17.62
CA ASP A 53 -2.02 2.87 -17.07
C ASP A 53 -1.68 2.43 -15.65
N ASP A 54 -0.44 2.70 -15.22
CA ASP A 54 -0.01 2.53 -13.85
C ASP A 54 -0.54 3.69 -13.00
N LYS A 55 -1.84 3.61 -12.66
CA LYS A 55 -2.24 3.91 -11.28
C LYS A 55 -1.59 2.87 -10.37
N GLN A 56 -0.26 2.80 -10.36
CA GLN A 56 0.48 2.28 -9.24
C GLN A 56 0.06 3.18 -8.09
N LEU A 57 -0.83 2.63 -7.27
CA LEU A 57 -1.23 3.21 -5.99
C LEU A 57 0.06 3.71 -5.37
N GLN A 58 0.18 5.03 -5.28
CA GLN A 58 1.31 5.63 -4.61
C GLN A 58 1.23 5.10 -3.18
N ILE A 59 2.12 4.15 -2.88
CA ILE A 59 2.36 3.61 -1.55
C ILE A 59 3.01 4.74 -0.76
N ALA A 60 2.21 5.76 -0.44
CA ALA A 60 2.61 6.85 0.43
C ALA A 60 2.66 6.30 1.85
N ASN A 61 3.53 6.84 2.69
CA ASN A 61 3.69 6.45 4.10
C ASN A 61 2.46 6.79 4.98
N SER A 62 1.25 6.47 4.56
CA SER A 62 0.12 6.16 5.42
C SER A 62 0.17 4.67 5.74
N LEU A 63 0.81 4.31 6.85
CA LEU A 63 0.79 3.01 7.52
C LEU A 63 0.57 1.78 6.61
N GLY A 64 1.60 1.47 5.82
CA GLY A 64 1.91 0.09 5.40
C GLY A 64 1.11 -0.47 4.23
N HIS A 65 1.46 -0.06 3.01
CA HIS A 65 1.00 -0.74 1.80
C HIS A 65 1.82 -2.00 1.54
N THR A 66 1.50 -3.06 2.26
CA THR A 66 1.59 -4.41 1.71
C THR A 66 0.27 -5.08 2.06
N LEU A 67 -0.57 -5.30 1.05
CA LEU A 67 -1.76 -6.13 1.24
C LEU A 67 -1.28 -7.51 1.73
N PRO A 68 -1.70 -7.96 2.93
CA PRO A 68 -1.30 -9.26 3.42
C PRO A 68 -1.74 -10.33 2.43
N LYS A 69 -0.85 -11.32 2.17
CA LYS A 69 -1.16 -12.43 1.27
C LYS A 69 -2.43 -13.15 1.73
N LYS A 70 -3.24 -13.65 0.79
CA LYS A 70 -4.54 -14.28 1.05
C LYS A 70 -4.46 -15.39 2.12
N ASP A 71 -3.35 -16.12 2.19
CA ASP A 71 -3.13 -17.18 3.18
C ASP A 71 -2.96 -16.64 4.62
N ALA A 72 -2.29 -15.49 4.78
CA ALA A 72 -2.12 -14.85 6.08
C ALA A 72 -3.46 -14.32 6.61
N VAL A 73 -4.29 -13.75 5.72
CA VAL A 73 -5.64 -13.32 6.05
C VAL A 73 -6.52 -14.50 6.47
N LYS A 74 -6.46 -15.62 5.74
CA LYS A 74 -7.23 -16.83 6.08
C LYS A 74 -6.84 -17.38 7.46
N LYS A 75 -5.54 -17.51 7.73
CA LYS A 75 -5.04 -18.00 9.02
C LYS A 75 -5.44 -17.08 10.18
N PHE A 76 -5.38 -15.76 9.97
CA PHE A 76 -5.84 -14.77 10.94
C PHE A 76 -7.34 -14.89 11.24
N MET A 77 -8.16 -15.08 10.20
CA MET A 77 -9.62 -15.26 10.36
C MET A 77 -9.96 -16.56 11.09
N THR A 78 -9.22 -17.65 10.84
CA THR A 78 -9.39 -18.91 11.58
C THR A 78 -9.05 -18.73 13.07
N MET A 79 -7.94 -18.07 13.40
CA MET A 79 -7.62 -17.77 14.80
C MET A 79 -8.72 -16.93 15.47
N ILE A 80 -9.23 -15.89 14.81
CA ILE A 80 -10.33 -15.09 15.36
C ILE A 80 -11.58 -15.94 15.59
N ALA A 81 -11.91 -16.87 14.70
CA ALA A 81 -13.04 -17.77 14.88
C ALA A 81 -12.84 -18.72 16.07
N GLU A 82 -11.66 -19.33 16.20
CA GLU A 82 -11.29 -20.20 17.33
C GLU A 82 -11.37 -19.47 18.67
N PHE A 83 -10.91 -18.21 18.73
CA PHE A 83 -11.06 -17.37 19.92
C PHE A 83 -12.51 -16.98 20.20
N LYS A 84 -13.34 -16.72 19.18
CA LYS A 84 -14.77 -16.40 19.37
C LYS A 84 -15.62 -17.61 19.78
N ASP A 85 -15.21 -18.81 19.39
CA ASP A 85 -15.86 -20.04 19.86
C ASP A 85 -15.42 -20.40 21.29
N SER A 86 -14.22 -19.98 21.72
CA SER A 86 -13.75 -20.11 23.12
C SER A 86 -14.49 -19.22 24.13
N GLU A 87 -15.20 -18.17 23.68
CA GLU A 87 -16.12 -17.38 24.52
C GLU A 87 -17.57 -17.92 24.52
N LYS A 88 -17.88 -18.98 23.75
CA LYS A 88 -19.24 -19.53 23.61
C LYS A 88 -19.46 -20.90 24.29
N SER A 89 -18.85 -21.09 25.45
CA SER A 89 -19.36 -22.00 26.48
C SER A 89 -19.43 -21.20 27.78
N THR A 90 -20.59 -20.80 28.29
CA THR A 90 -21.55 -21.69 28.98
C THR A 90 -22.93 -20.99 29.08
N PRO A 91 -24.06 -21.73 29.12
CA PRO A 91 -25.42 -21.19 29.11
C PRO A 91 -25.78 -20.46 30.41
N ALA A 92 -26.81 -19.62 30.35
CA ALA A 92 -27.40 -18.96 31.51
C ALA A 92 -27.91 -19.97 32.56
N ILE A 93 -27.41 -19.86 33.80
CA ILE A 93 -28.14 -20.22 35.02
C ILE A 93 -27.94 -19.08 36.02
N LYS A 94 -28.98 -18.29 36.22
CA LYS A 94 -29.16 -17.51 37.45
C LYS A 94 -29.49 -18.51 38.54
N ASN A 95 -28.62 -18.68 39.52
CA ASN A 95 -29.00 -19.10 40.86
C ASN A 95 -28.15 -18.32 41.86
N GLN A 96 -28.84 -17.49 42.63
CA GLN A 96 -28.32 -16.82 43.80
C GLN A 96 -28.08 -17.89 44.87
N ILE A 97 -26.83 -18.17 45.21
CA ILE A 97 -26.45 -18.65 46.54
C ILE A 97 -25.26 -17.80 46.95
N LYS A 98 -25.51 -16.94 47.95
CA LYS A 98 -24.50 -16.24 48.72
C LYS A 98 -23.63 -17.28 49.40
N ASP A 99 -22.33 -17.05 49.50
CA ASP A 99 -21.59 -17.00 50.77
C ASP A 99 -20.09 -17.27 50.57
N ASN A 100 -19.32 -16.27 51.01
CA ASN A 100 -17.99 -16.35 51.61
C ASN A 100 -16.74 -16.54 50.72
N GLU A 101 -16.06 -15.39 50.59
CA GLU A 101 -14.63 -15.13 50.47
C GLU A 101 -13.65 -16.31 50.38
N GLU A 102 -12.90 -16.37 49.27
CA GLU A 102 -11.48 -16.71 49.32
C GLU A 102 -10.72 -15.90 48.25
N LYS A 103 -9.83 -15.02 48.73
CA LYS A 103 -9.13 -13.98 47.96
C LYS A 103 -8.11 -14.61 47.01
N SER A 104 -8.42 -14.64 45.71
CA SER A 104 -7.43 -14.92 44.65
C SER A 104 -6.53 -13.69 44.48
N THR A 105 -5.22 -13.87 44.66
CA THR A 105 -4.21 -12.85 44.37
C THR A 105 -4.41 -12.30 42.96
N PRO A 106 -4.50 -10.97 42.78
CA PRO A 106 -4.76 -10.38 41.46
C PRO A 106 -3.64 -10.76 40.49
N SER A 107 -4.03 -11.23 39.29
CA SER A 107 -3.05 -11.59 38.27
C SER A 107 -2.33 -10.35 37.76
N LEU A 108 -1.16 -10.53 37.15
CA LEU A 108 -0.38 -9.45 36.55
C LEU A 108 -1.18 -8.64 35.51
N ARG A 109 -2.19 -9.27 34.90
CA ARG A 109 -3.10 -8.60 33.96
C ARG A 109 -4.03 -7.65 34.70
N ASP A 110 -4.62 -8.10 35.81
CA ASP A 110 -5.52 -7.30 36.63
C ASP A 110 -4.80 -6.11 37.27
N GLN A 111 -3.55 -6.33 37.70
CA GLN A 111 -2.67 -5.26 38.19
C GLN A 111 -2.35 -4.23 37.11
N LYS A 112 -2.04 -4.68 35.89
CA LYS A 112 -1.78 -3.78 34.76
C LYS A 112 -3.03 -3.02 34.31
N LEU A 113 -4.19 -3.66 34.34
CA LEU A 113 -5.49 -3.02 34.03
C LEU A 113 -5.82 -1.96 35.09
N ALA A 114 -5.63 -2.25 36.37
CA ALA A 114 -5.85 -1.28 37.45
C ALA A 114 -4.98 -0.03 37.32
N ILE A 115 -3.69 -0.22 36.97
CA ILE A 115 -2.76 0.90 36.71
C ILE A 115 -3.17 1.68 35.46
N LEU A 116 -3.57 0.99 34.39
CA LEU A 116 -3.97 1.62 33.12
C LEU A 116 -5.25 2.45 33.27
N PHE A 117 -6.18 2.02 34.11
CA PHE A 117 -7.43 2.71 34.37
C PHE A 117 -7.38 3.67 35.58
N GLY A 118 -6.18 3.91 36.13
CA GLY A 118 -5.97 4.94 37.16
C GLY A 118 -6.84 4.78 38.39
N LYS A 119 -7.12 3.54 38.82
CA LYS A 119 -7.84 3.29 40.07
C LYS A 119 -6.85 3.42 41.23
N ASP A 120 -6.61 4.67 41.61
CA ASP A 120 -5.90 5.03 42.84
C ASP A 120 -6.78 4.64 44.03
N ASP A 121 -6.45 3.52 44.68
CA ASP A 121 -6.94 3.26 46.03
C ASP A 121 -6.22 4.22 46.97
N GLY A 122 -6.83 5.37 47.19
CA GLY A 122 -6.42 6.30 48.24
C GLY A 122 -6.41 5.60 49.59
N ASN A 123 -5.20 5.36 50.12
CA ASN A 123 -5.01 5.09 51.53
C ASN A 123 -4.23 6.25 52.16
N VAL A 124 -5.02 7.16 52.74
CA VAL A 124 -4.62 8.08 53.80
C VAL A 124 -4.06 7.25 54.96
N ASN A 125 -2.80 7.46 55.37
CA ASN A 125 -2.39 7.75 56.76
C ASN A 125 -0.91 7.44 57.11
N ASN A 126 -0.31 8.45 57.77
CA ASN A 126 0.75 8.43 58.82
C ASN A 126 2.23 8.58 58.42
N ASN A 127 2.70 9.83 58.40
CA ASN A 127 3.55 10.39 59.47
C ASN A 127 3.35 11.92 59.56
#